data_AF-A0ABD0PR03-F1
#
_entry.id   AF-A0ABD0PR03-F1
#
_cell.length_a   1.000
_cell.length_b   1.000
_cell.length_c   1.000
_cell.angle_alpha   90.00
_cell.angle_beta   90.00
_cell.angle_gamma   90.00
#
_symmetry.space_group_name_H-M   'P 1'
#
loop_
_entity.id
_entity.type
_entity.pdbx_description
1 polymer ?
#
loop_
_entity_poly.entity_id
_entity_poly.type
_entity_poly.pdbx_seq_one_letter_code
_entity_poly.pdbx_strand_id
1 'polypeptide(L)' 'SENPGLQPGGRFKPADCIAQQKVAIIIPFRNRDEHLKYWLYYLHPILQRQQLDYGVYVINQ' A
#
# COMPACT_ATOMS: atom_id res chain seq x y z
N SER A 1 5.18 13.39 8.44
CA SER A 1 4.63 12.59 7.34
C SER A 1 4.91 11.12 7.64
N GLU A 2 3.88 10.35 8.03
CA GLU A 2 4.05 9.00 8.61
C GLU A 2 4.52 7.90 7.63
N ASN A 3 4.73 8.21 6.33
CA ASN A 3 5.24 7.26 5.34
C ASN A 3 6.06 7.99 4.24
N PRO A 4 7.33 8.36 4.50
CA PRO A 4 8.12 9.16 3.55
C PRO A 4 8.48 8.43 2.25
N GLY A 5 8.49 7.09 2.24
CA GLY A 5 8.78 6.28 1.05
C GLY A 5 7.57 6.00 0.15
N LEU A 6 6.36 6.36 0.59
CA LEU A 6 5.14 6.07 -0.17
C LEU A 6 4.96 7.11 -1.28
N GLN A 7 4.82 6.62 -2.52
CA GLN A 7 4.60 7.42 -3.71
C GLN A 7 3.10 7.66 -3.95
N PRO A 8 2.74 8.67 -4.78
CA PRO A 8 1.36 8.90 -5.20
C PRO A 8 0.69 7.62 -5.73
N GLY A 9 -0.60 7.45 -5.41
CA GLY A 9 -1.38 6.27 -5.80
C GLY A 9 -1.11 5.02 -4.95
N GLY A 10 -0.57 5.18 -3.74
CA GLY A 10 -0.36 4.07 -2.80
C GLY A 10 0.72 3.09 -3.26
N ARG A 11 1.74 3.59 -3.96
CA ARG A 11 2.84 2.79 -4.52
C ARG A 11 4.09 2.88 -3.67
N PHE A 12 4.82 1.78 -3.60
CA PHE A 12 6.12 1.73 -2.93
C PHE A 12 7.03 0.74 -3.64
N LYS A 13 8.31 1.07 -3.67
CA LYS A 13 9.38 0.19 -4.13
C LYS A 13 10.61 0.43 -3.24
N PRO A 14 11.32 -0.63 -2.80
CA PRO A 14 12.58 -0.51 -2.09
C PRO A 14 13.60 0.36 -2.83
N ALA A 15 14.35 1.17 -2.09
CA ALA A 15 15.38 2.05 -2.65
C ALA A 15 16.77 1.38 -2.68
N ASP A 16 17.00 0.46 -1.76
CA ASP A 16 18.27 -0.23 -1.49
C ASP A 16 18.37 -1.61 -2.16
N CYS A 17 17.26 -2.15 -2.67
CA CYS A 17 17.25 -3.44 -3.34
C CYS A 17 16.26 -3.52 -4.52
N ILE A 18 16.37 -4.60 -5.29
CA ILE A 18 15.38 -4.98 -6.29
C ILE A 18 14.41 -5.96 -5.62
N ALA A 19 13.15 -5.57 -5.48
CA ALA A 19 12.12 -6.43 -4.93
C ALA A 19 11.97 -7.71 -5.75
N GLN A 20 11.87 -8.86 -5.08
CA GLN A 20 11.64 -10.15 -5.72
C GLN A 20 10.20 -10.29 -6.24
N GLN A 21 9.27 -9.55 -5.64
CA GLN A 21 7.85 -9.64 -5.94
C GLN A 21 7.29 -8.27 -6.33
N LYS A 22 6.47 -8.27 -7.39
CA LYS A 22 5.64 -7.14 -7.82
C LYS A 22 4.18 -7.46 -7.49
N VAL A 23 3.57 -6.69 -6.59
CA VAL A 23 2.28 -7.03 -5.98
C VAL A 23 1.24 -5.94 -6.19
N ALA A 24 0.10 -6.30 -6.77
CA ALA A 24 -1.08 -5.44 -6.82
C ALA A 24 -2.06 -5.86 -5.71
N ILE A 25 -2.33 -4.97 -4.76
CA ILE A 25 -3.24 -5.22 -3.63
C ILE A 25 -4.59 -4.63 -3.99
N ILE A 26 -5.57 -5.50 -4.22
CA ILE A 26 -6.92 -5.09 -4.64
C ILE A 26 -7.86 -5.13 -3.43
N ILE A 27 -8.42 -3.98 -3.07
CA ILE A 27 -9.37 -3.82 -1.97
C ILE A 27 -10.75 -3.56 -2.58
N PRO A 28 -11.69 -4.53 -2.55
CA PRO A 28 -13.08 -4.24 -2.85
C PRO A 28 -13.65 -3.33 -1.75
N PHE A 29 -14.29 -2.24 -2.14
CA PHE A 29 -14.72 -1.19 -1.22
C PHE A 29 -16.13 -0.71 -1.52
N ARG A 30 -16.91 -0.42 -0.46
CA ARG A 30 -18.24 0.20 -0.54
C ARG A 30 -18.57 0.89 0.78
N ASN A 31 -18.68 2.23 0.78
CA ASN A 31 -19.10 3.08 1.92
C ASN A 31 -18.43 2.75 3.28
N ARG A 32 -17.11 2.54 3.33
CA ARG A 32 -16.38 2.21 4.58
C ARG A 32 -15.11 3.03 4.78
N ASP A 33 -15.16 4.34 4.54
CA ASP A 33 -13.97 5.20 4.46
C ASP A 33 -13.11 5.17 5.72
N GLU A 34 -13.73 5.12 6.91
CA GLU A 34 -12.99 5.00 8.17
C GLU A 34 -12.19 3.70 8.27
N HIS A 35 -12.79 2.58 7.90
CA HIS A 35 -12.10 1.29 7.91
C HIS A 35 -10.92 1.30 6.92
N LEU A 36 -11.13 1.86 5.73
CA LEU A 36 -10.07 1.97 4.73
C LEU A 36 -8.92 2.84 5.24
N LYS A 37 -9.21 3.97 5.90
CA LYS A 37 -8.20 4.83 6.50
C LYS A 37 -7.34 4.08 7.51
N TYR A 38 -7.94 3.34 8.43
CA TYR A 38 -7.20 2.52 9.40
C TYR A 38 -6.42 1.40 8.72
N TRP A 39 -7.01 0.74 7.72
CA TRP A 39 -6.36 -0.35 7.01
C TRP A 39 -5.09 0.14 6.30
N LEU A 40 -5.16 1.26 5.59
CA LEU A 40 -3.99 1.88 4.92
C LEU A 40 -2.93 2.33 5.93
N TYR A 41 -3.34 2.91 7.06
CA TYR A 41 -2.45 3.33 8.13
C TYR A 41 -1.55 2.20 8.63
N TYR A 42 -2.13 1.04 8.93
CA TYR A 42 -1.38 -0.11 9.45
C TYR A 42 -0.69 -0.92 8.36
N LEU A 43 -1.28 -1.03 7.17
CA LEU A 43 -0.77 -1.93 6.15
C LEU A 43 0.48 -1.39 5.46
N HIS A 44 0.55 -0.08 5.16
CA HIS A 44 1.71 0.48 4.47
C HIS A 44 3.05 0.17 5.17
N PRO A 45 3.19 0.37 6.50
CA PRO A 45 4.39 -0.01 7.22
C PRO A 45 4.67 -1.53 7.24
N ILE A 46 3.64 -2.37 7.19
CA ILE A 46 3.80 -3.83 7.13
C ILE A 46 4.39 -4.23 5.77
N LEU A 47 3.83 -3.73 4.67
CA LEU A 47 4.28 -4.06 3.31
C LEU A 47 5.66 -3.51 3.00
N GLN A 48 5.99 -2.31 3.48
CA GLN A 48 7.32 -1.72 3.31
C GLN A 48 8.40 -2.58 3.98
N ARG A 49 8.14 -3.11 5.18
CA ARG A 49 9.06 -4.02 5.89
C ARG A 49 9.28 -5.35 5.14
N GLN A 50 8.35 -5.75 4.28
CA GLN A 50 8.47 -6.94 3.43
C GLN A 50 9.28 -6.69 2.16
N GLN A 51 9.75 -5.46 1.92
CA GLN A 51 10.60 -5.11 0.76
C GLN A 51 9.92 -5.43 -0.60
N LEU A 52 8.61 -5.18 -0.68
CA LEU A 52 7.81 -5.42 -1.88
C LEU A 52 7.80 -4.22 -2.83
N ASP A 53 7.77 -4.46 -4.14
CA ASP A 53 7.32 -3.48 -5.13
C ASP A 53 5.80 -3.62 -5.24
N TYR A 54 5.04 -2.72 -4.60
CA TYR A 54 3.59 -2.86 -4.49
C TYR A 54 2.81 -1.59 -4.86
N GLY A 55 1.55 -1.81 -5.23
CA GLY A 55 0.54 -0.75 -5.36
C GLY A 55 -0.79 -1.18 -4.74
N VAL A 56 -1.47 -0.24 -4.08
CA VAL A 56 -2.80 -0.46 -3.49
C VAL A 56 -3.88 0.11 -4.39
N TYR A 57 -4.87 -0.70 -4.73
CA TYR A 57 -5.98 -0.38 -5.63
C TYR A 57 -7.31 -0.57 -4.89
N VAL A 58 -7.97 0.53 -4.58
CA VAL A 58 -9.30 0.53 -3.97
C VAL A 58 -10.33 0.53 -5.09
N ILE A 59 -11.08 -0.56 -5.23
CA ILE A 59 -12.12 -0.71 -6.24
C ILE A 59 -13.47 -0.46 -5.57
N ASN A 60 -14.02 0.72 -5.81
CA ASN A 60 -15.34 1.09 -5.30
C ASN A 60 -16.44 0.43 -6.14
N GLN A 61 -17.45 -0.13 -5.47
CA GLN A 61 -18.66 -0.70 -6.09
C GLN A 61 -19.75 0.34 -6.34
#